data_AF-A0A4Z1NST9-F1
#
_entry.id   AF-A0A4Z1NST9-F1
#
_cell.length_a   1.000
_cell.length_b   1.000
_cell.length_c   1.000
_cell.angle_alpha   90.00
_cell.angle_beta   90.00
_cell.angle_gamma   90.00
#
_symmetry.space_group_name_H-M   'P 1'
#
loop_
_entity.id
_entity.type
_entity.pdbx_description
1 polymer ?
#
loop_
_entity_poly.entity_id
_entity_poly.type
_entity_poly.pdbx_seq_one_letter_code
_entity_poly.pdbx_strand_id
1 'polypeptide(L)'
;MIGNINRWYLNLRLDTDPRFTPAQITAAFTACEELEVEVWQAEYGTSNLNSLRMFEGIRQVKRAKIVGNVSEEYKAWLENCMRAEEGAFVQDFKGSMGVAPWRGGNR
;
A
#
# COMPACT_ATOMS: atom_id res chain seq x y z
N MET A 1 18.99 17.29 -14.08
CA MET A 1 17.90 16.80 -13.22
C MET A 1 18.50 16.48 -11.86
N ILE A 2 18.04 17.18 -10.82
CA ILE A 2 18.40 16.88 -9.43
C ILE A 2 17.77 15.53 -9.09
N GLY A 3 18.54 14.62 -8.50
CA GLY A 3 18.12 13.23 -8.27
C GLY A 3 16.93 13.17 -7.31
N ASN A 4 15.74 12.90 -7.85
CA ASN A 4 14.56 12.67 -7.02
C ASN A 4 14.69 11.30 -6.36
N ILE A 5 14.41 11.22 -5.06
CA ILE A 5 14.21 9.94 -4.39
C ILE A 5 13.07 9.21 -5.13
N ASN A 6 13.42 8.11 -5.75
CA ASN A 6 12.57 7.36 -6.66
C ASN A 6 12.38 5.91 -6.22
N ARG A 7 13.06 5.48 -5.15
CA ARG A 7 12.86 4.19 -4.49
C ARG A 7 12.50 4.42 -3.03
N TRP A 8 11.35 3.89 -2.61
CA TRP A 8 10.77 4.13 -1.30
C TRP A 8 10.50 2.82 -0.57
N TYR A 9 10.84 2.80 0.72
CA TYR A 9 10.51 1.72 1.64
C TYR A 9 9.78 2.33 2.83
N LEU A 10 8.52 1.95 3.04
CA LEU A 10 7.64 2.51 4.06
C LEU A 10 7.22 1.44 5.05
N ASN A 11 7.21 1.81 6.33
CA ASN A 11 6.61 1.03 7.39
C ASN A 11 5.28 1.67 7.79
N LEU A 12 4.16 1.03 7.45
CA LEU A 12 2.81 1.53 7.66
C LEU A 12 2.11 0.77 8.79
N ARG A 13 1.74 1.52 9.82
CA ARG A 13 0.98 1.02 10.96
C ARG A 13 -0.53 1.15 10.70
N LEU A 14 -1.27 0.05 10.82
CA LEU A 14 -2.71 -0.02 10.53
C LEU A 14 -3.61 0.46 11.68
N ASP A 15 -3.11 0.44 12.91
CA ASP A 15 -3.85 0.81 14.12
C ASP A 15 -3.66 2.28 14.52
N THR A 16 -3.27 3.14 13.56
CA THR A 16 -3.10 4.58 13.80
C THR A 16 -3.82 5.41 12.77
N ASP A 17 -4.36 6.54 13.21
CA ASP A 17 -4.92 7.53 12.31
C ASP A 17 -3.83 8.10 11.40
N PRO A 18 -4.00 8.01 10.08
CA PRO A 18 -3.04 8.53 9.14
C PRO A 18 -3.04 10.07 9.19
N ARG A 19 -1.87 10.67 9.33
CA ARG A 19 -1.67 12.13 9.30
C ARG A 19 -1.46 12.68 7.89
N PHE A 20 -1.87 11.90 6.89
CA PHE A 20 -1.74 12.20 5.47
C PHE A 20 -3.08 11.95 4.79
N THR A 21 -3.28 12.60 3.66
CA THR A 21 -4.48 12.40 2.82
C THR A 21 -4.16 11.51 1.63
N PRO A 22 -5.18 10.86 1.02
CA PRO A 22 -4.98 10.11 -0.22
C PRO A 22 -4.33 10.95 -1.32
N ALA A 23 -4.69 12.23 -1.45
CA ALA A 23 -4.11 13.13 -2.45
C ALA A 23 -2.61 13.36 -2.23
N GLN A 24 -2.16 13.49 -0.98
CA GLN A 24 -0.73 13.65 -0.66
C GLN A 24 0.05 12.38 -0.98
N ILE A 25 -0.51 11.20 -0.68
CA ILE A 25 0.10 9.90 -0.98
C ILE A 25 0.21 9.68 -2.49
N THR A 26 -0.87 9.92 -3.25
CA THR A 26 -0.85 9.82 -4.71
C THR A 26 0.18 10.75 -5.33
N ALA A 27 0.25 12.01 -4.89
CA ALA A 27 1.19 12.98 -5.42
C ALA A 27 2.66 12.63 -5.09
N ALA A 28 2.91 12.00 -3.94
CA ALA A 28 4.27 11.67 -3.50
C ALA A 28 4.86 10.47 -4.25
N PHE A 29 4.05 9.46 -4.57
CA PHE A 29 4.56 8.15 -5.01
C PHE A 29 4.16 7.75 -6.44
N THR A 30 3.23 8.45 -7.08
CA THR A 30 2.92 8.16 -8.49
C THR A 30 4.15 8.35 -9.37
N ALA A 31 4.34 7.43 -10.31
CA ALA A 31 5.48 7.39 -11.23
C ALA A 31 6.87 7.19 -10.59
N CYS A 32 6.94 6.77 -9.32
CA CYS A 32 8.23 6.40 -8.72
C CYS A 32 8.77 5.08 -9.33
N GLU A 33 10.08 4.86 -9.19
CA GLU A 33 10.71 3.63 -9.67
C GLU A 33 10.35 2.44 -8.79
N GLU A 34 10.29 2.64 -7.48
CA GLU A 34 9.94 1.60 -6.53
C GLU A 34 9.19 2.14 -5.32
N LEU A 35 8.17 1.40 -4.89
CA LEU A 35 7.45 1.61 -3.65
C LEU A 35 7.22 0.25 -2.97
N GLU A 36 7.88 0.04 -1.85
CA GLU A 36 7.61 -1.06 -0.93
C GLU A 36 6.90 -0.53 0.32
N VAL A 37 5.78 -1.14 0.67
CA VAL A 37 5.03 -0.83 1.89
C VAL A 37 4.95 -2.09 2.75
N GLU A 38 5.67 -2.06 3.86
CA GLU A 38 5.54 -3.04 4.93
C GLU A 38 4.42 -2.62 5.86
N VAL A 39 3.41 -3.48 5.97
CA VAL A 39 2.20 -3.21 6.73
C VAL A 39 2.20 -4.01 8.02
N TRP A 40 1.96 -3.37 9.15
CA TRP A 40 1.91 -4.06 10.44
C TRP A 40 0.84 -3.48 11.38
N GLN A 41 0.44 -4.27 12.38
CA GLN A 41 -0.47 -3.87 13.45
C GLN A 41 0.05 -4.39 14.79
N ALA A 42 -0.12 -3.61 15.86
CA ALA A 42 0.30 -4.02 17.21
C ALA A 42 -0.71 -5.00 17.86
N GLU A 43 -2.00 -4.82 17.59
CA GLU A 43 -3.09 -5.62 18.18
C GLU A 43 -3.97 -6.25 17.09
N TYR A 44 -4.46 -7.46 17.35
CA TYR A 44 -5.29 -8.21 16.41
C TYR A 44 -6.75 -7.78 16.55
N GLY A 45 -7.44 -7.51 15.43
CA GLY A 45 -8.87 -7.21 15.41
C GLY A 45 -9.25 -5.73 15.56
N THR A 46 -8.28 -4.82 15.70
CA THR A 46 -8.48 -3.36 15.73
C THR A 46 -8.03 -2.66 14.44
N SER A 47 -7.70 -3.42 13.39
CA SER A 47 -7.16 -2.86 12.15
C SER A 47 -8.15 -1.91 11.48
N ASN A 48 -7.78 -0.64 11.43
CA ASN A 48 -8.43 0.31 10.56
C ASN A 48 -7.65 0.37 9.25
N LEU A 49 -8.07 -0.45 8.27
CA LEU A 49 -7.38 -0.56 6.98
C LEU A 49 -7.44 0.75 6.16
N ASN A 50 -8.19 1.76 6.61
CA ASN A 50 -8.29 3.07 5.99
C ASN A 50 -6.92 3.67 5.64
N SER A 51 -5.90 3.50 6.49
CA SER A 51 -4.54 3.99 6.24
C SER A 51 -3.91 3.37 4.99
N LEU A 52 -4.12 2.07 4.77
CA LEU A 52 -3.61 1.38 3.57
C LEU A 52 -4.46 1.69 2.34
N ARG A 53 -5.77 1.93 2.50
CA ARG A 53 -6.66 2.34 1.40
C ARG A 53 -6.25 3.69 0.78
N MET A 54 -5.53 4.54 1.51
CA MET A 54 -5.00 5.80 0.97
C MET A 54 -4.02 5.61 -0.19
N PHE A 55 -3.45 4.41 -0.32
CA PHE A 55 -2.51 4.05 -1.38
C PHE A 55 -3.19 3.55 -2.66
N GLU A 56 -4.52 3.30 -2.64
CA GLU A 56 -5.28 2.77 -3.78
C GLU A 56 -5.25 3.69 -5.02
N GLY A 57 -4.98 4.99 -4.83
CA GLY A 57 -4.92 5.98 -5.90
C GLY A 57 -3.54 6.15 -6.57
N ILE A 58 -2.49 5.48 -6.09
CA ILE A 58 -1.14 5.58 -6.68
C ILE A 58 -1.12 4.87 -8.04
N ARG A 59 -0.42 5.43 -9.03
CA ARG A 59 -0.28 4.86 -10.39
C ARG A 59 1.17 4.88 -10.88
N GLN A 60 1.44 4.15 -11.96
CA GLN A 60 2.70 4.15 -12.72
C GLN A 60 3.97 3.82 -11.92
N VAL A 61 3.84 3.17 -10.77
CA VAL A 61 5.00 2.69 -10.02
C VAL A 61 5.64 1.56 -10.82
N LYS A 62 6.95 1.58 -11.08
CA LYS A 62 7.59 0.50 -11.86
C LYS A 62 7.67 -0.80 -11.05
N ARG A 63 8.05 -0.72 -9.78
CA ARG A 63 8.08 -1.84 -8.83
C ARG A 63 7.26 -1.53 -7.58
N ALA A 64 6.05 -2.07 -7.51
CA ALA A 64 5.20 -1.98 -6.32
C ALA A 64 5.26 -3.28 -5.52
N LYS A 65 5.44 -3.19 -4.20
CA LYS A 65 5.45 -4.33 -3.29
C LYS A 65 4.71 -4.02 -2.00
N ILE A 66 3.77 -4.87 -1.60
CA ILE A 66 3.11 -4.81 -0.30
C ILE A 66 3.48 -6.08 0.48
N VAL A 67 3.97 -5.91 1.69
CA VAL A 67 4.34 -7.02 2.60
C VAL A 67 3.71 -6.83 3.98
N GLY A 68 3.81 -7.85 4.82
CA GLY A 68 3.30 -7.79 6.19
C GLY A 68 1.83 -8.22 6.34
N ASN A 69 1.12 -7.65 7.30
CA ASN A 69 -0.07 -8.24 7.91
C ASN A 69 -1.40 -7.80 7.26
N VAL A 70 -1.63 -8.24 6.02
CA VAL A 70 -2.89 -8.04 5.25
C VAL A 70 -3.09 -9.19 4.27
N SER A 71 -4.31 -9.44 3.80
CA SER A 71 -4.62 -10.55 2.89
C SER A 71 -3.78 -10.49 1.60
N GLU A 72 -3.31 -11.66 1.14
CA GLU A 72 -2.51 -11.77 -0.08
C GLU A 72 -3.28 -11.29 -1.32
N GLU A 73 -4.60 -11.50 -1.35
CA GLU A 73 -5.47 -11.00 -2.41
C GLU A 73 -5.45 -9.47 -2.50
N TYR A 74 -5.53 -8.79 -1.35
CA TYR A 74 -5.49 -7.34 -1.31
C TYR A 74 -4.10 -6.80 -1.66
N LYS A 75 -3.02 -7.46 -1.21
CA LYS A 75 -1.64 -7.12 -1.62
C LYS A 75 -1.50 -7.17 -3.13
N ALA A 76 -1.87 -8.30 -3.74
CA ALA A 76 -1.75 -8.49 -5.17
C ALA A 76 -2.59 -7.48 -5.96
N TRP A 77 -3.82 -7.23 -5.51
CA TRP A 77 -4.67 -6.22 -6.13
C TRP A 77 -4.06 -4.82 -6.02
N LEU A 78 -3.61 -4.40 -4.82
CA LEU A 78 -3.05 -3.06 -4.59
C LEU A 78 -1.73 -2.86 -5.36
N GLU A 79 -0.84 -3.86 -5.39
CA GLU A 79 0.37 -3.84 -6.21
C GLU A 79 0.05 -3.64 -7.71
N ASN A 80 -1.04 -4.24 -8.19
CA ASN A 80 -1.49 -4.05 -9.57
C ASN A 80 -2.09 -2.66 -9.80
N CYS A 81 -2.85 -2.13 -8.83
CA CYS A 81 -3.36 -0.76 -8.88
C CYS A 81 -2.22 0.25 -8.99
N MET A 82 -1.18 0.10 -8.16
CA MET A 82 0.00 0.97 -8.14
C MET A 82 0.79 0.95 -9.45
N ARG A 83 0.82 -0.18 -10.15
CA ARG A 83 1.52 -0.34 -11.44
C ARG A 83 0.70 0.08 -12.64
N ALA A 84 -0.62 0.24 -12.48
CA ALA A 84 -1.50 0.60 -13.59
C ALA A 84 -1.16 2.00 -14.15
N GLU A 85 -1.48 2.20 -15.43
CA GLU A 85 -1.34 3.51 -16.06
C GLU A 85 -2.26 4.54 -15.41
N GLU A 86 -1.88 5.81 -15.49
CA GLU A 86 -2.73 6.89 -15.04
C GLU A 86 -4.01 6.95 -15.89
N GLY A 87 -5.17 7.09 -15.26
CA GLY A 87 -6.47 7.05 -15.92
C GLY A 87 -6.98 5.65 -16.31
N ALA A 88 -6.20 4.59 -16.07
CA ALA A 88 -6.67 3.22 -16.28
C ALA A 88 -7.84 2.89 -15.33
N PHE A 89 -8.86 2.23 -15.87
CA PHE A 89 -9.95 1.72 -15.05
C PHE A 89 -9.44 0.55 -14.20
N VAL A 90 -9.41 0.77 -12.88
CA VAL A 90 -9.09 -0.24 -11.89
C VAL A 90 -10.37 -0.58 -11.15
N GLN A 91 -10.78 -1.84 -11.23
CA GLN A 91 -11.97 -2.28 -10.50
C GLN A 91 -11.70 -2.25 -8.99
N ASP A 92 -12.68 -1.75 -8.23
CA ASP A 92 -12.65 -1.78 -6.77
C ASP A 92 -12.42 -3.19 -6.24
N PHE A 93 -11.64 -3.29 -5.16
CA PHE A 93 -11.42 -4.56 -4.49
C PHE A 93 -12.73 -5.08 -3.87
N LYS A 94 -13.11 -6.32 -4.23
CA LYS A 94 -14.33 -6.98 -3.75
C LYS A 94 -14.08 -8.13 -2.75
N GLY A 95 -12.82 -8.38 -2.40
CA GLY A 95 -12.43 -9.46 -1.48
C GLY A 95 -12.45 -9.04 -0.01
N SER A 96 -12.08 -9.98 0.87
CA SER A 96 -11.83 -9.65 2.27
C SER A 96 -10.45 -9.00 2.40
N MET A 97 -10.44 -7.77 2.89
CA MET A 97 -9.21 -7.05 3.22
C MET A 97 -8.61 -7.51 4.57
N GLY A 98 -9.15 -8.60 5.12
CA GLY A 98 -8.82 -9.11 6.45
C GLY A 98 -7.34 -9.43 6.66
N VAL A 99 -6.99 -9.58 7.92
CA VAL A 99 -5.64 -9.93 8.37
C VAL A 99 -5.28 -11.33 7.84
N ALA A 100 -4.11 -11.47 7.22
CA ALA A 100 -3.63 -12.80 6.86
C ALA A 100 -3.45 -13.64 8.14
N PRO A 101 -3.80 -14.94 8.14
CA PRO A 101 -3.56 -15.80 9.30
C PRO A 101 -2.07 -15.73 9.67
N TRP A 102 -1.78 -15.56 10.96
CA TRP A 102 -0.43 -15.35 11.48
C TRP A 102 0.50 -16.50 11.04
N ARG A 103 1.42 -16.22 10.11
CA ARG A 103 2.41 -17.19 9.59
C ARG A 103 3.82 -16.78 10.02
N GLY A 104 4.04 -16.75 11.34
CA GLY A 104 5.38 -16.81 11.95
C GLY A 104 6.38 -15.71 11.58
N GLY A 105 6.54 -14.73 12.46
CA GLY A 105 7.77 -13.96 12.68
C GLY A 105 8.09 -12.86 11.67
N ASN A 106 8.30 -11.63 12.16
CA ASN A 106 8.89 -10.53 11.40
C ASN A 106 10.26 -10.96 10.85
N ARG A 107 10.44 -10.80 9.54
CA ARG A 107 11.75 -10.83 8.90
C ARG A 107 12.49 -9.54 9.20
#